data_AF-A0A962KIN3-F1
#
_entry.id   AF-A0A962KIN3-F1
#
_cell.length_a   1.000
_cell.length_b   1.000
_cell.length_c   1.000
_cell.angle_alpha   90.00
_cell.angle_beta   90.00
_cell.angle_gamma   90.00
#
_symmetry.space_group_name_H-M   'P 1'
#
loop_
_entity.id
_entity.type
_entity.pdbx_description
1 polymer ?
#
loop_
_entity_poly.entity_id
_entity_poly.type
_entity_poly.pdbx_seq_one_letter_code
_entity_poly.pdbx_strand_id
1 'polypeptide(L)'
;MKNYIHLLKQVSVIFASFLIILLIPAEVSATSGACSGHGGVSCSSGADYDGSVICLDGWRGSSVSYYSMVMCSGYGFGSSYQSTATCPSNSSYNYLSDSCKCNTGYIIGTDYSGNAACVNADSVCRGDLGLMSRYNSSTNYCECDPGYVINNGTCTHGNTVCTIKHGVYSSYQSYSNSCVCDSGYVFDSSQQCVKNENRSYALLIESSPYIHEVIVLSSEDYNYYAVSYGLGCYSSEVDKHIGSMITINTGTNKSIDAWDKLELSDNGQSCNITNVKKVDSTYIYLQKTPNNISVSCSAGQTEVNGECLPNGLVCAIEFGDNTRWDGTYNEQNQILCVCNSGYQWTVDGKQCEAVQGIIPPTQTTELNDLQSSNKTVIDPKLVDKLKGYILLQTQAHGEAWYVHPVTGKRYYMQNGSVAYQMMRSFGLGVAETDYMKIANGDKILKNKLKGKIILRAQAHGEAYYIHPKSLEVFYLKDGDEAYRIMRLYSLGITDSDINKLQPDVIPQK
;
A
#
# COMPACT_ATOMS: atom_id res chain seq x y z
N MET A 1 -50.93 76.47 -115.56
CA MET A 1 -50.88 75.03 -115.24
C MET A 1 -49.46 74.43 -115.18
N LYS A 2 -48.41 75.17 -114.79
CA LYS A 2 -47.07 74.58 -114.52
C LYS A 2 -46.57 74.78 -113.08
N ASN A 3 -47.18 75.67 -112.30
CA ASN A 3 -46.71 75.99 -110.94
C ASN A 3 -47.38 75.21 -109.80
N TYR A 4 -48.46 74.45 -110.05
CA TYR A 4 -49.13 73.66 -109.01
C TYR A 4 -48.60 72.23 -108.87
N ILE A 5 -47.94 71.71 -109.91
CA ILE A 5 -47.33 70.35 -109.91
C ILE A 5 -45.98 70.35 -109.17
N HIS A 6 -45.33 71.51 -109.06
CA HIS A 6 -44.04 71.62 -108.36
C HIS A 6 -44.20 71.59 -106.83
N LEU A 7 -45.31 72.09 -106.29
CA LEU A 7 -45.60 72.08 -104.85
C LEU A 7 -45.94 70.66 -104.33
N LEU A 8 -46.70 69.87 -105.10
CA LEU A 8 -47.08 68.50 -104.69
C LEU A 8 -45.91 67.51 -104.74
N LYS A 9 -44.93 67.69 -105.64
CA LYS A 9 -43.71 66.89 -105.66
C LYS A 9 -42.77 67.21 -104.49
N GLN A 10 -42.68 68.46 -104.04
CA GLN A 10 -41.87 68.80 -102.87
C GLN A 10 -42.49 68.26 -101.57
N VAL A 11 -43.82 68.31 -101.42
CA VAL A 11 -44.49 67.76 -100.22
C VAL A 11 -44.39 66.23 -100.16
N SER A 12 -44.48 65.51 -101.28
CA SER A 12 -44.30 64.04 -101.29
C SER A 12 -42.86 63.59 -101.05
N VAL A 13 -41.86 64.33 -101.52
CA VAL A 13 -40.45 64.02 -101.24
C VAL A 13 -40.10 64.32 -99.79
N ILE A 14 -40.66 65.39 -99.19
CA ILE A 14 -40.47 65.71 -97.77
C ILE A 14 -41.17 64.70 -96.87
N PHE A 15 -42.38 64.22 -97.23
CA PHE A 15 -43.06 63.17 -96.44
C PHE A 15 -42.39 61.79 -96.57
N ALA A 16 -41.90 61.43 -97.77
CA ALA A 16 -41.15 60.18 -97.96
C ALA A 16 -39.79 60.19 -97.25
N SER A 17 -39.12 61.34 -97.16
CA SER A 17 -37.86 61.46 -96.39
C SER A 17 -38.10 61.52 -94.88
N PHE A 18 -39.21 62.07 -94.40
CA PHE A 18 -39.57 62.00 -92.96
C PHE A 18 -40.00 60.59 -92.52
N LEU A 19 -40.65 59.82 -93.40
CA LEU A 19 -41.08 58.44 -93.09
C LEU A 19 -39.91 57.44 -93.12
N ILE A 20 -38.88 57.68 -93.93
CA ILE A 20 -37.66 56.85 -93.96
C ILE A 20 -36.79 57.07 -92.71
N ILE A 21 -36.79 58.26 -92.12
CA ILE A 21 -36.07 58.55 -90.86
C ILE A 21 -36.72 57.86 -89.65
N LEU A 22 -38.02 57.54 -89.70
CA LEU A 22 -38.76 56.82 -88.65
C LEU A 22 -38.59 55.29 -88.69
N LEU A 23 -37.96 54.74 -89.73
CA LEU A 23 -37.80 53.29 -89.94
C LEU A 23 -36.35 52.80 -89.81
N ILE A 24 -35.41 53.69 -89.49
CA ILE A 24 -34.05 53.28 -89.13
C ILE A 24 -34.07 53.04 -87.62
N PRO A 25 -33.84 51.80 -87.14
CA PRO A 25 -33.63 51.59 -85.71
C PRO A 25 -32.42 52.44 -85.32
N ALA A 26 -32.62 53.38 -84.40
CA ALA A 26 -31.50 54.03 -83.74
C ALA A 26 -30.76 52.92 -82.99
N GLU A 27 -29.61 52.48 -83.49
CA GLU A 27 -28.69 51.72 -82.65
C GLU A 27 -28.18 52.67 -81.58
N VAL A 28 -28.85 52.63 -80.43
CA VAL A 28 -28.37 53.26 -79.21
C VAL A 28 -27.24 52.40 -78.70
N SER A 29 -26.04 52.60 -79.23
CA SER A 29 -24.84 52.09 -78.59
C SER A 29 -24.65 52.89 -77.30
N ALA A 30 -24.67 52.20 -76.16
CA ALA A 30 -24.21 52.79 -74.92
C ALA A 30 -22.74 53.17 -75.13
N THR A 31 -22.45 54.45 -75.39
CA THR A 31 -21.09 54.93 -75.65
C THR A 31 -20.29 55.12 -74.36
N SER A 32 -20.94 55.03 -73.20
CA SER A 32 -20.29 55.03 -71.89
C SER A 32 -21.15 54.33 -70.84
N GLY A 33 -20.48 53.62 -69.92
CA GLY A 33 -21.10 52.76 -68.91
C GLY A 33 -20.48 51.36 -68.89
N ALA A 34 -20.77 50.58 -67.85
CA ALA A 34 -20.31 49.21 -67.74
C ALA A 34 -20.83 48.37 -68.92
N CYS A 35 -19.99 47.52 -69.52
CA CYS A 35 -20.36 46.63 -70.63
C CYS A 35 -20.83 47.32 -71.93
N SER A 36 -20.51 48.60 -72.10
CA SER A 36 -20.88 49.44 -73.26
C SER A 36 -20.47 48.84 -74.62
N GLY A 37 -19.26 48.29 -74.73
CA GLY A 37 -18.78 47.61 -75.94
C GLY A 37 -19.16 46.14 -76.06
N HIS A 38 -19.87 45.60 -75.07
CA HIS A 38 -20.13 44.17 -74.88
C HIS A 38 -21.63 43.85 -74.89
N GLY A 39 -22.43 44.69 -75.55
CA GLY A 39 -23.88 44.53 -75.68
C GLY A 39 -24.69 44.91 -74.45
N GLY A 40 -24.06 45.34 -73.35
CA GLY A 40 -24.71 45.75 -72.10
C GLY A 40 -24.51 44.76 -70.95
N VAL A 41 -25.01 45.13 -69.76
CA VAL A 41 -24.87 44.33 -68.53
C VAL A 41 -25.88 43.19 -68.49
N SER A 42 -25.42 41.99 -68.15
CA SER A 42 -26.25 40.81 -67.92
C SER A 42 -26.60 40.67 -66.45
N CYS A 43 -27.73 41.24 -66.01
CA CYS A 43 -28.16 41.10 -64.61
C CYS A 43 -28.55 39.66 -64.25
N SER A 44 -29.04 38.86 -65.20
CA SER A 44 -29.37 37.45 -64.97
C SER A 44 -28.14 36.57 -64.73
N SER A 45 -26.95 37.00 -65.19
CA SER A 45 -25.69 36.28 -64.96
C SER A 45 -25.14 36.46 -63.55
N GLY A 46 -25.66 37.41 -62.77
CA GLY A 46 -25.14 37.75 -61.44
C GLY A 46 -23.82 38.52 -61.49
N ALA A 47 -23.22 38.71 -60.31
CA ALA A 47 -21.90 39.34 -60.17
C ALA A 47 -20.77 38.37 -60.57
N ASP A 48 -19.69 38.88 -61.14
CA ASP A 48 -18.46 38.09 -61.34
C ASP A 48 -17.75 37.80 -60.00
N TYR A 49 -16.70 36.97 -60.03
CA TYR A 49 -15.98 36.55 -58.82
C TYR A 49 -15.44 37.73 -57.98
N ASP A 50 -15.08 38.84 -58.62
CA ASP A 50 -14.61 40.06 -57.96
C ASP A 50 -15.74 41.04 -57.58
N GLY A 51 -17.00 40.67 -57.83
CA GLY A 51 -18.19 41.49 -57.54
C GLY A 51 -18.55 42.50 -58.63
N SER A 52 -17.85 42.50 -59.77
CA SER A 52 -18.15 43.35 -60.93
C SER A 52 -19.31 42.80 -61.79
N VAL A 53 -19.84 43.61 -62.71
CA VAL A 53 -20.87 43.16 -63.66
C VAL A 53 -20.31 42.29 -64.78
N ILE A 54 -21.05 41.24 -65.15
CA ILE A 54 -20.79 40.43 -66.35
C ILE A 54 -21.59 40.99 -67.52
N CYS A 55 -21.00 41.05 -68.70
CA CYS A 55 -21.67 41.54 -69.92
C CYS A 55 -22.48 40.46 -70.64
N LEU A 56 -23.41 40.85 -71.52
CA LEU A 56 -24.31 39.91 -72.22
C LEU A 56 -23.59 38.94 -73.15
N ASP A 57 -22.43 39.31 -73.67
CA ASP A 57 -21.55 38.43 -74.45
C ASP A 57 -20.67 37.50 -73.58
N GLY A 58 -20.79 37.59 -72.25
CA GLY A 58 -20.04 36.81 -71.28
C GLY A 58 -18.69 37.42 -70.86
N TRP A 59 -18.36 38.63 -71.31
CA TRP A 59 -17.14 39.33 -70.89
C TRP A 59 -17.19 39.74 -69.40
N ARG A 60 -16.05 39.60 -68.71
CA ARG A 60 -15.93 39.67 -67.24
C ARG A 60 -14.92 40.70 -66.71
N GLY A 61 -14.31 41.49 -67.59
CA GLY A 61 -13.27 42.45 -67.20
C GLY A 61 -13.80 43.81 -66.70
N SER A 62 -15.05 43.86 -66.23
CA SER A 62 -15.68 45.14 -65.88
C SER A 62 -15.11 45.67 -64.56
N SER A 63 -14.86 46.98 -64.48
CA SER A 63 -14.45 47.62 -63.22
C SER A 63 -15.64 48.09 -62.38
N VAL A 64 -16.87 47.89 -62.85
CA VAL A 64 -18.09 48.43 -62.22
C VAL A 64 -18.78 47.35 -61.40
N SER A 65 -19.06 47.65 -60.13
CA SER A 65 -19.69 46.73 -59.18
C SER A 65 -21.13 46.39 -59.56
N TYR A 66 -21.45 45.10 -59.60
CA TYR A 66 -22.80 44.58 -59.84
C TYR A 66 -23.82 45.13 -58.84
N TYR A 67 -23.44 45.22 -57.57
CA TYR A 67 -24.33 45.66 -56.49
C TYR A 67 -24.68 47.15 -56.54
N SER A 68 -23.88 47.95 -57.25
CA SER A 68 -24.16 49.38 -57.48
C SER A 68 -25.02 49.64 -58.72
N MET A 69 -25.25 48.61 -59.54
CA MET A 69 -25.91 48.77 -60.83
C MET A 69 -27.43 48.79 -60.66
N VAL A 70 -28.02 49.98 -60.78
CA VAL A 70 -29.46 50.21 -60.54
C VAL A 70 -30.34 49.27 -61.38
N MET A 71 -29.96 48.97 -62.63
CA MET A 71 -30.74 48.07 -63.49
C MET A 71 -30.77 46.61 -62.99
N CYS A 72 -29.82 46.20 -62.14
CA CYS A 72 -29.79 44.87 -61.53
C CYS A 72 -30.44 44.81 -60.14
N SER A 73 -30.89 45.95 -59.59
CA SER A 73 -31.54 46.02 -58.27
C SER A 73 -32.91 45.31 -58.19
N GLY A 74 -33.56 45.09 -59.33
CA GLY A 74 -34.83 44.36 -59.45
C GLY A 74 -34.69 42.87 -59.78
N TYR A 75 -33.49 42.40 -60.10
CA TYR A 75 -33.17 40.98 -60.10
C TYR A 75 -33.01 40.58 -58.63
N GLY A 76 -34.17 40.32 -58.01
CA GLY A 76 -34.26 39.94 -56.61
C GLY A 76 -33.20 38.90 -56.29
N PHE A 77 -32.48 39.15 -55.20
CA PHE A 77 -31.48 38.28 -54.62
C PHE A 77 -32.07 36.87 -54.41
N GLY A 78 -32.04 36.04 -55.46
CA GLY A 78 -31.87 34.60 -55.38
C GLY A 78 -30.46 34.36 -54.88
N SER A 79 -30.22 34.79 -53.65
CA SER A 79 -29.01 34.55 -52.92
C SER A 79 -28.97 33.05 -52.64
N SER A 80 -28.44 32.28 -53.58
CA SER A 80 -27.54 31.21 -53.19
C SER A 80 -26.18 31.82 -52.87
N TYR A 81 -26.13 32.86 -52.02
CA TYR A 81 -25.19 32.73 -50.93
C TYR A 81 -25.59 31.41 -50.29
N GLN A 82 -24.73 30.39 -50.42
CA GLN A 82 -24.58 29.51 -49.29
C GLN A 82 -24.46 30.46 -48.10
N SER A 83 -25.51 30.53 -47.28
CA SER A 83 -25.34 30.88 -45.89
C SER A 83 -24.15 30.02 -45.48
N THR A 84 -22.99 30.63 -45.29
CA THR A 84 -22.05 30.07 -44.34
C THR A 84 -22.93 29.87 -43.13
N ALA A 85 -23.19 28.61 -42.79
CA ALA A 85 -24.14 28.28 -41.74
C ALA A 85 -23.68 29.08 -40.53
N THR A 86 -24.40 30.16 -40.20
CA THR A 86 -23.99 31.03 -39.11
C THR A 86 -24.32 30.27 -37.87
N CYS A 87 -23.29 29.64 -37.33
CA CYS A 87 -23.45 28.81 -36.17
C CYS A 87 -23.94 29.66 -34.99
N PRO A 88 -24.85 29.12 -34.16
CA PRO A 88 -25.32 29.80 -32.95
C PRO A 88 -24.17 30.29 -32.08
N SER A 89 -24.43 31.27 -31.22
CA SER A 89 -23.44 31.77 -30.26
C SER A 89 -22.75 30.63 -29.50
N ASN A 90 -21.43 30.74 -29.32
CA ASN A 90 -20.57 29.72 -28.70
C ASN A 90 -20.50 28.38 -29.45
N SER A 91 -20.69 28.39 -30.77
CA SER A 91 -20.39 27.25 -31.64
C SER A 91 -19.57 27.65 -32.85
N SER A 92 -18.89 26.66 -33.43
CA SER A 92 -18.06 26.77 -34.62
C SER A 92 -18.54 25.76 -35.66
N TYR A 93 -18.48 26.16 -36.93
CA TYR A 93 -18.88 25.31 -38.04
C TYR A 93 -17.82 24.24 -38.29
N ASN A 94 -18.25 22.98 -38.36
CA ASN A 94 -17.41 21.84 -38.68
C ASN A 94 -17.68 21.37 -40.12
N TYR A 95 -16.71 21.61 -41.00
CA TYR A 95 -16.80 21.28 -42.43
C TYR A 95 -16.83 19.78 -42.71
N LEU A 96 -16.36 18.93 -41.79
CA LEU A 96 -16.36 17.48 -41.97
C LEU A 96 -17.73 16.86 -41.70
N SER A 97 -18.51 17.45 -40.80
CA SER A 97 -19.84 16.97 -40.41
C SER A 97 -20.98 17.83 -40.97
N ASP A 98 -20.66 18.88 -41.74
CA ASP A 98 -21.59 19.89 -42.24
C ASP A 98 -22.55 20.38 -41.13
N SER A 99 -22.00 20.66 -39.94
CA SER A 99 -22.80 20.95 -38.75
C SER A 99 -22.10 21.93 -37.80
N CYS A 100 -22.88 22.63 -36.98
CA CYS A 100 -22.35 23.48 -35.91
C CYS A 100 -22.01 22.64 -34.68
N LYS A 101 -20.80 22.82 -34.15
CA LYS A 101 -20.30 22.17 -32.93
C LYS A 101 -20.10 23.21 -31.85
N CYS A 102 -20.58 22.96 -30.64
CA CYS A 102 -20.30 23.86 -29.51
C CYS A 102 -18.79 24.01 -29.27
N ASN A 103 -18.37 25.23 -28.96
CA ASN A 103 -16.99 25.56 -28.64
C ASN A 103 -16.57 24.88 -27.32
N THR A 104 -15.26 24.76 -27.09
CA THR A 104 -14.72 24.21 -25.84
C THR A 104 -15.31 24.92 -24.62
N GLY A 105 -15.80 24.14 -23.65
CA GLY A 105 -16.50 24.65 -22.46
C GLY A 105 -18.01 24.83 -22.63
N TYR A 106 -18.56 24.50 -23.81
CA TYR A 106 -19.99 24.54 -24.09
C TYR A 106 -20.51 23.17 -24.57
N ILE A 107 -21.72 22.83 -24.15
CA ILE A 107 -22.44 21.61 -24.54
C ILE A 107 -23.81 21.95 -25.13
N ILE A 108 -24.42 21.00 -25.82
CA ILE A 108 -25.77 21.16 -26.38
C ILE A 108 -26.78 21.17 -25.22
N GLY A 109 -27.60 22.21 -25.15
CA GLY A 109 -28.69 22.37 -24.19
C GLY A 109 -29.81 23.25 -24.79
N THR A 110 -30.56 23.96 -23.95
CA THR A 110 -31.63 24.87 -24.39
C THR A 110 -31.43 26.29 -23.89
N ASP A 111 -31.81 27.28 -24.71
CA ASP A 111 -31.89 28.68 -24.28
C ASP A 111 -33.12 28.96 -23.39
N TYR A 112 -33.28 30.20 -22.93
CA TYR A 112 -34.43 30.63 -22.11
C TYR A 112 -35.79 30.51 -22.81
N SER A 113 -35.80 30.30 -24.14
CA SER A 113 -37.00 30.12 -24.95
C SER A 113 -37.25 28.65 -25.30
N GLY A 114 -36.40 27.72 -24.82
CA GLY A 114 -36.52 26.28 -25.08
C GLY A 114 -35.90 25.83 -26.42
N ASN A 115 -35.19 26.70 -27.15
CA ASN A 115 -34.55 26.33 -28.41
C ASN A 115 -33.17 25.70 -28.14
N ALA A 116 -32.76 24.77 -29.00
CA ALA A 116 -31.45 24.15 -28.93
C ALA A 116 -30.33 25.20 -29.04
N ALA A 117 -29.42 25.20 -28.07
CA ALA A 117 -28.34 26.18 -27.97
C ALA A 117 -27.07 25.57 -27.33
N CYS A 118 -25.93 26.23 -27.52
CA CYS A 118 -24.69 25.88 -26.83
C CYS A 118 -24.64 26.60 -25.48
N VAL A 119 -24.81 25.84 -24.39
CA VAL A 119 -24.86 26.34 -23.01
C VAL A 119 -23.52 26.08 -22.31
N ASN A 120 -23.16 26.95 -21.37
CA ASN A 120 -21.91 26.81 -20.62
C ASN A 120 -21.93 25.52 -19.79
N ALA A 121 -20.99 24.61 -20.05
CA ALA A 121 -21.02 23.27 -19.51
C ALA A 121 -20.83 23.24 -17.98
N ASP A 122 -19.99 24.12 -17.43
CA ASP A 122 -19.84 24.24 -15.97
C ASP A 122 -21.12 24.72 -15.30
N SER A 123 -21.89 25.60 -15.95
CA SER A 123 -23.18 26.04 -15.44
C SER A 123 -24.21 24.91 -15.42
N VAL A 124 -24.18 24.00 -16.40
CA VAL A 124 -25.01 22.79 -16.38
C VAL A 124 -24.59 21.89 -15.23
N CYS A 125 -23.29 21.63 -15.07
CA CYS A 125 -22.79 20.82 -13.96
C CYS A 125 -23.14 21.39 -12.59
N ARG A 126 -23.09 22.71 -12.43
CA ARG A 126 -23.52 23.39 -11.20
C ARG A 126 -25.02 23.24 -10.93
N GLY A 127 -25.83 23.09 -11.97
CA GLY A 127 -27.26 22.76 -11.85
C GLY A 127 -27.50 21.32 -11.42
N ASP A 128 -26.72 20.38 -11.97
CA ASP A 128 -26.90 18.94 -11.74
C ASP A 128 -26.30 18.46 -10.43
N LEU A 129 -25.05 18.83 -10.13
CA LEU A 129 -24.28 18.39 -8.96
C LEU A 129 -24.17 19.47 -7.87
N GLY A 130 -24.72 20.66 -8.10
CA GLY A 130 -24.57 21.80 -7.18
C GLY A 130 -23.23 22.52 -7.33
N LEU A 131 -22.99 23.48 -6.42
CA LEU A 131 -21.75 24.27 -6.42
C LEU A 131 -20.51 23.38 -6.19
N MET A 132 -19.34 23.86 -6.62
CA MET A 132 -18.06 23.12 -6.57
C MET A 132 -18.04 21.89 -7.49
N SER A 133 -18.63 22.05 -8.67
CA SER A 133 -18.60 21.10 -9.77
C SER A 133 -18.21 21.80 -11.07
N ARG A 134 -17.62 21.03 -11.98
CA ARG A 134 -17.17 21.49 -13.29
C ARG A 134 -17.34 20.41 -14.35
N TYR A 135 -17.31 20.83 -15.60
CA TYR A 135 -17.35 19.94 -16.75
C TYR A 135 -15.95 19.45 -17.11
N ASN A 136 -15.77 18.13 -17.17
CA ASN A 136 -14.53 17.53 -17.66
C ASN A 136 -14.68 17.21 -19.15
N SER A 137 -14.01 18.00 -20.00
CA SER A 137 -14.05 17.85 -21.46
C SER A 137 -13.37 16.58 -21.98
N SER A 138 -12.56 15.91 -21.16
CA SER A 138 -11.91 14.64 -21.53
C SER A 138 -12.84 13.45 -21.31
N THR A 139 -13.64 13.48 -20.24
CA THR A 139 -14.60 12.40 -19.92
C THR A 139 -16.01 12.68 -20.45
N ASN A 140 -16.31 13.93 -20.81
CA ASN A 140 -17.65 14.44 -21.13
C ASN A 140 -18.67 14.28 -19.99
N TYR A 141 -18.21 14.28 -18.75
CA TYR A 141 -19.06 14.20 -17.56
C TYR A 141 -18.79 15.36 -16.60
N CYS A 142 -19.79 15.67 -15.77
CA CYS A 142 -19.63 16.56 -14.64
C CYS A 142 -18.87 15.86 -13.51
N GLU A 143 -17.90 16.57 -12.94
CA GLU A 143 -17.12 16.12 -11.79
C GLU A 143 -17.08 17.19 -10.70
N CYS A 144 -16.79 16.78 -9.47
CA CYS A 144 -16.59 17.73 -8.39
C CYS A 144 -15.21 18.39 -8.47
N ASP A 145 -15.11 19.60 -7.94
CA ASP A 145 -13.84 20.30 -7.78
C ASP A 145 -12.91 19.56 -6.79
N PRO A 146 -11.59 19.79 -6.84
CA PRO A 146 -10.64 19.01 -6.05
C PRO A 146 -10.93 19.24 -4.56
N GLY A 147 -11.02 18.15 -3.80
CA GLY A 147 -11.43 18.19 -2.39
C GLY A 147 -12.94 18.04 -2.17
N TYR A 148 -13.75 17.95 -3.23
CA TYR A 148 -15.18 17.63 -3.16
C TYR A 148 -15.46 16.25 -3.78
N VAL A 149 -16.49 15.59 -3.27
CA VAL A 149 -16.92 14.27 -3.73
C VAL A 149 -18.43 14.25 -3.91
N ILE A 150 -18.91 13.42 -4.84
CA ILE A 150 -20.34 13.23 -5.05
C ILE A 150 -20.91 12.47 -3.85
N ASN A 151 -21.79 13.11 -3.10
CA ASN A 151 -22.54 12.53 -1.99
C ASN A 151 -24.03 12.84 -2.18
N ASN A 152 -24.86 11.80 -2.27
CA ASN A 152 -26.31 11.96 -2.53
C ASN A 152 -26.65 12.84 -3.75
N GLY A 153 -25.86 12.70 -4.82
CA GLY A 153 -26.09 13.42 -6.08
C GLY A 153 -25.56 14.86 -6.12
N THR A 154 -24.93 15.35 -5.05
CA THR A 154 -24.33 16.70 -5.03
C THR A 154 -22.87 16.67 -4.60
N CYS A 155 -22.09 17.67 -5.04
CA CYS A 155 -20.70 17.84 -4.64
C CYS A 155 -20.61 18.37 -3.21
N THR A 156 -20.15 17.51 -2.31
CA THR A 156 -19.96 17.81 -0.89
C THR A 156 -18.47 17.79 -0.55
N HIS A 157 -18.04 18.65 0.36
CA HIS A 157 -16.65 18.71 0.78
C HIS A 157 -16.20 17.35 1.35
N GLY A 158 -15.10 16.80 0.83
CA GLY A 158 -14.65 15.43 1.11
C GLY A 158 -14.47 15.16 2.60
N ASN A 159 -13.85 16.09 3.34
CA ASN A 159 -13.66 15.93 4.79
C ASN A 159 -14.99 15.82 5.54
N THR A 160 -16.02 16.56 5.10
CA THR A 160 -17.37 16.48 5.68
C THR A 160 -17.97 15.09 5.48
N VAL A 161 -17.82 14.54 4.26
CA VAL A 161 -18.29 13.18 3.95
C VAL A 161 -17.53 12.13 4.78
N CYS A 162 -16.21 12.26 4.91
CA CYS A 162 -15.41 11.37 5.74
C CYS A 162 -15.80 11.46 7.21
N THR A 163 -15.98 12.66 7.75
CA THR A 163 -16.37 12.87 9.15
C THR A 163 -17.73 12.26 9.47
N ILE A 164 -18.70 12.40 8.57
CA ILE A 164 -20.03 11.79 8.72
C ILE A 164 -19.96 10.26 8.69
N LYS A 165 -19.11 9.71 7.83
CA LYS A 165 -19.03 8.25 7.61
C LYS A 165 -18.18 7.53 8.65
N HIS A 166 -17.07 8.14 9.05
CA HIS A 166 -15.99 7.52 9.82
C HIS A 166 -15.71 8.22 11.15
N GLY A 167 -16.51 9.23 11.51
CA GLY A 167 -16.38 9.97 12.76
C GLY A 167 -15.40 11.13 12.68
N VAL A 168 -15.35 11.91 13.77
CA VAL A 168 -14.37 12.97 13.97
C VAL A 168 -12.95 12.38 13.91
N TYR A 169 -11.98 13.15 13.41
CA TYR A 169 -10.61 12.71 13.11
C TYR A 169 -10.47 11.82 11.87
N SER A 170 -11.32 12.05 10.87
CA SER A 170 -11.16 11.48 9.54
C SER A 170 -11.13 12.57 8.47
N SER A 171 -10.23 12.40 7.51
CA SER A 171 -9.97 13.37 6.43
C SER A 171 -10.00 12.69 5.07
N TYR A 172 -10.37 13.45 4.04
CA TYR A 172 -10.38 13.00 2.66
C TYR A 172 -9.03 13.23 2.00
N GLN A 173 -8.53 12.21 1.31
CA GLN A 173 -7.31 12.29 0.51
C GLN A 173 -7.65 12.26 -0.98
N SER A 174 -7.43 13.40 -1.65
CA SER A 174 -7.77 13.59 -3.08
C SER A 174 -6.93 12.76 -4.05
N TYR A 175 -5.75 12.27 -3.65
CA TYR A 175 -4.90 11.44 -4.50
C TYR A 175 -5.30 9.96 -4.50
N SER A 176 -5.79 9.46 -3.36
CA SER A 176 -6.26 8.08 -3.20
C SER A 176 -7.78 7.94 -3.35
N ASN A 177 -8.49 9.07 -3.49
CA ASN A 177 -9.95 9.15 -3.51
C ASN A 177 -10.59 8.39 -2.34
N SER A 178 -10.01 8.53 -1.14
CA SER A 178 -10.41 7.74 0.03
C SER A 178 -10.38 8.56 1.32
N CYS A 179 -11.15 8.11 2.30
CA CYS A 179 -11.09 8.64 3.66
C CYS A 179 -10.01 7.92 4.45
N VAL A 180 -9.23 8.68 5.22
CA VAL A 180 -8.24 8.16 6.16
C VAL A 180 -8.50 8.71 7.54
N CYS A 181 -8.01 8.04 8.58
CA CYS A 181 -7.93 8.64 9.90
C CYS A 181 -6.78 9.64 9.98
N ASP A 182 -7.00 10.72 10.73
CA ASP A 182 -5.99 11.73 11.02
C ASP A 182 -4.84 11.13 11.83
N SER A 183 -3.71 11.84 11.88
CA SER A 183 -2.54 11.38 12.63
C SER A 183 -2.89 11.09 14.10
N GLY A 184 -2.51 9.91 14.58
CA GLY A 184 -2.82 9.44 15.93
C GLY A 184 -4.19 8.76 16.07
N TYR A 185 -4.87 8.46 14.96
CA TYR A 185 -6.15 7.74 14.93
C TYR A 185 -6.08 6.55 13.96
N VAL A 186 -6.85 5.50 14.23
CA VAL A 186 -6.95 4.30 13.40
C VAL A 186 -8.40 3.86 13.27
N PHE A 187 -8.72 3.13 12.18
CA PHE A 187 -10.04 2.54 12.01
C PHE A 187 -10.24 1.38 12.99
N ASP A 188 -11.36 1.38 13.71
CA ASP A 188 -11.80 0.24 14.48
C ASP A 188 -12.54 -0.80 13.60
N SER A 189 -13.04 -1.87 14.23
CA SER A 189 -13.83 -2.91 13.55
C SER A 189 -15.14 -2.40 12.90
N SER A 190 -15.64 -1.23 13.31
CA SER A 190 -16.83 -0.57 12.78
C SER A 190 -16.49 0.51 11.74
N GLN A 191 -15.21 0.61 11.34
CA GLN A 191 -14.69 1.65 10.45
C GLN A 191 -14.89 3.08 10.97
N GLN A 192 -14.87 3.27 12.29
CA GLN A 192 -14.80 4.60 12.91
C GLN A 192 -13.36 4.92 13.29
N CYS A 193 -12.94 6.18 13.13
CA CYS A 193 -11.63 6.65 13.56
C CYS A 193 -11.63 6.85 15.07
N VAL A 194 -10.89 5.99 15.76
CA VAL A 194 -10.71 6.04 17.21
C VAL A 194 -9.27 6.42 17.53
N LYS A 195 -9.06 7.06 18.68
CA LYS A 195 -7.72 7.44 19.12
C LYS A 195 -6.86 6.19 19.16
N ASN A 196 -5.70 6.25 18.52
CA ASN A 196 -4.72 5.18 18.58
C ASN A 196 -4.18 5.14 20.02
N GLU A 197 -4.73 4.26 20.85
CA GLU A 197 -4.15 3.91 22.15
C GLU A 197 -3.07 2.88 21.89
N ASN A 198 -1.88 3.34 21.46
CA ASN A 198 -0.74 2.44 21.45
C ASN A 198 -0.44 2.07 22.91
N ARG A 199 -0.61 0.78 23.20
CA ARG A 199 -0.17 0.18 24.45
C ARG A 199 1.15 -0.50 24.17
N SER A 200 2.21 0.07 24.71
CA SER A 200 3.50 -0.59 24.80
C SER A 200 3.52 -1.41 26.08
N TYR A 201 4.19 -2.55 26.05
CA TYR A 201 4.37 -3.35 27.24
C TYR A 201 5.81 -3.21 27.72
N ALA A 202 6.01 -3.27 29.03
CA ALA A 202 7.36 -3.26 29.58
C ALA A 202 7.44 -4.20 30.78
N LEU A 203 8.57 -4.90 30.93
CA LEU A 203 8.84 -5.70 32.11
C LEU A 203 9.34 -4.77 33.22
N LEU A 204 8.67 -4.75 34.37
CA LEU A 204 9.12 -3.99 35.52
C LEU A 204 10.29 -4.73 36.20
N ILE A 205 11.48 -4.15 36.20
CA ILE A 205 12.71 -4.79 36.70
C ILE A 205 12.97 -4.43 38.15
N GLU A 206 12.87 -3.13 38.46
CA GLU A 206 13.13 -2.60 39.79
C GLU A 206 12.27 -1.37 40.03
N SER A 207 11.99 -1.08 41.29
CA SER A 207 11.29 0.12 41.72
C SER A 207 12.06 0.76 42.86
N SER A 208 12.20 2.08 42.80
CA SER A 208 12.81 2.91 43.83
C SER A 208 11.71 3.80 44.45
N PRO A 209 11.02 3.31 45.49
CA PRO A 209 9.85 3.99 46.05
C PRO A 209 10.19 5.37 46.64
N TYR A 210 11.44 5.60 47.06
CA TYR A 210 11.92 6.87 47.62
C TYR A 210 11.96 8.02 46.61
N ILE A 211 12.24 7.71 45.34
CA ILE A 211 12.37 8.71 44.27
C ILE A 211 11.27 8.58 43.19
N HIS A 212 10.29 7.69 43.41
CA HIS A 212 9.20 7.39 42.47
C HIS A 212 9.71 7.10 41.06
N GLU A 213 10.71 6.23 40.97
CA GLU A 213 11.32 5.80 39.71
C GLU A 213 11.24 4.29 39.60
N VAL A 214 10.95 3.81 38.39
CA VAL A 214 11.04 2.39 38.05
C VAL A 214 12.05 2.17 36.94
N ILE A 215 12.69 1.00 36.95
CA ILE A 215 13.46 0.50 35.81
C ILE A 215 12.58 -0.47 35.06
N VAL A 216 12.34 -0.20 33.78
CA VAL A 216 11.53 -1.04 32.90
C VAL A 216 12.32 -1.45 31.67
N LEU A 217 12.07 -2.67 31.19
CA LEU A 217 12.56 -3.15 29.91
C LEU A 217 11.41 -3.10 28.90
N SER A 218 11.51 -2.20 27.91
CA SER A 218 10.49 -2.02 26.87
C SER A 218 10.39 -3.26 25.97
N SER A 219 9.16 -3.69 25.64
CA SER A 219 8.92 -4.81 24.72
C SER A 219 9.01 -4.43 23.24
N GLU A 220 8.94 -3.14 22.92
CA GLU A 220 8.94 -2.66 21.53
C GLU A 220 10.37 -2.53 20.98
N ASP A 221 11.27 -1.95 21.77
CA ASP A 221 12.64 -1.62 21.36
C ASP A 221 13.74 -2.26 22.24
N TYR A 222 13.34 -3.04 23.25
CA TYR A 222 14.22 -3.87 24.09
C TYR A 222 15.31 -3.09 24.83
N ASN A 223 15.07 -1.80 25.11
CA ASN A 223 15.98 -0.96 25.90
C ASN A 223 15.48 -0.81 27.34
N TYR A 224 16.42 -0.59 28.27
CA TYR A 224 16.08 -0.23 29.64
C TYR A 224 15.77 1.25 29.75
N TYR A 225 14.74 1.57 30.51
CA TYR A 225 14.32 2.93 30.80
C TYR A 225 14.17 3.11 32.30
N ALA A 226 14.79 4.16 32.84
CA ALA A 226 14.43 4.72 34.12
C ALA A 226 13.25 5.66 33.90
N VAL A 227 12.10 5.31 34.47
CA VAL A 227 10.83 5.99 34.29
C VAL A 227 10.42 6.55 35.63
N SER A 228 10.42 7.87 35.75
CA SER A 228 9.88 8.55 36.92
C SER A 228 8.37 8.69 36.76
N TYR A 229 7.62 8.31 37.79
CA TYR A 229 6.17 8.38 37.81
C TYR A 229 5.67 9.34 38.89
N GLY A 230 4.54 9.99 38.61
CA GLY A 230 3.92 10.97 39.48
C GLY A 230 2.67 10.45 40.18
N LEU A 231 1.72 11.36 40.40
CA LEU A 231 0.42 11.06 41.01
C LEU A 231 -0.34 10.00 40.19
N GLY A 232 -0.99 9.04 40.89
CA GLY A 232 -1.90 8.05 40.31
C GLY A 232 -1.61 6.60 40.67
N CYS A 233 -0.37 6.28 41.06
CA CYS A 233 0.04 4.97 41.56
C CYS A 233 0.67 5.10 42.95
N TYR A 234 0.36 4.17 43.86
CA TYR A 234 1.09 4.06 45.12
C TYR A 234 2.36 3.23 44.92
N SER A 235 3.50 3.67 45.45
CA SER A 235 4.77 2.93 45.30
C SER A 235 4.68 1.49 45.83
N SER A 236 3.91 1.26 46.90
CA SER A 236 3.64 -0.08 47.44
C SER A 236 2.85 -1.00 46.51
N GLU A 237 2.08 -0.43 45.57
CA GLU A 237 1.38 -1.21 44.54
C GLU A 237 2.29 -1.46 43.34
N VAL A 238 3.09 -0.47 42.94
CA VAL A 238 4.10 -0.62 41.88
C VAL A 238 5.09 -1.74 42.23
N ASP A 239 5.57 -1.81 43.47
CA ASP A 239 6.54 -2.81 43.93
C ASP A 239 6.02 -4.26 43.80
N LYS A 240 4.70 -4.48 43.88
CA LYS A 240 4.11 -5.82 43.71
C LYS A 240 4.25 -6.37 42.29
N HIS A 241 4.42 -5.47 41.32
CA HIS A 241 4.54 -5.83 39.91
C HIS A 241 5.98 -6.05 39.46
N ILE A 242 6.98 -5.98 40.37
CA ILE A 242 8.37 -6.28 40.03
C ILE A 242 8.46 -7.70 39.48
N GLY A 243 9.12 -7.86 38.33
CA GLY A 243 9.21 -9.11 37.57
C GLY A 243 8.00 -9.42 36.69
N SER A 244 7.00 -8.53 36.63
CA SER A 244 5.80 -8.70 35.79
C SER A 244 5.74 -7.70 34.64
N MET A 245 5.03 -8.06 33.58
CA MET A 245 4.73 -7.14 32.48
C MET A 245 3.69 -6.10 32.94
N ILE A 246 4.01 -4.84 32.73
CA ILE A 246 3.14 -3.68 32.94
C ILE A 246 2.80 -3.03 31.61
N THR A 247 1.69 -2.30 31.58
CA THR A 247 1.25 -1.58 30.38
C THR A 247 1.68 -0.13 30.46
N ILE A 248 2.24 0.39 29.37
CA ILE A 248 2.52 1.82 29.20
C ILE A 248 1.66 2.30 28.02
N ASN A 249 0.74 3.19 28.32
CA ASN A 249 -0.05 3.87 27.31
C ASN A 249 0.79 4.99 26.72
N THR A 250 1.42 4.70 25.57
CA THR A 250 2.30 5.63 24.84
C THR A 250 1.52 6.59 23.93
N GLY A 251 0.18 6.57 24.04
CA GLY A 251 -0.72 7.40 23.27
C GLY A 251 -0.45 7.32 21.77
N THR A 252 -0.08 8.46 21.18
CA THR A 252 0.02 8.64 19.72
C THR A 252 1.26 8.01 19.07
N ASN A 253 2.27 7.66 19.85
CA ASN A 253 3.51 7.07 19.35
C ASN A 253 3.78 5.72 20.06
N LYS A 254 4.83 4.98 19.69
CA LYS A 254 5.21 3.71 20.32
C LYS A 254 6.37 3.85 21.32
N SER A 255 6.92 5.06 21.45
CA SER A 255 8.06 5.35 22.32
C SER A 255 7.58 5.71 23.73
N ILE A 256 8.30 5.28 24.75
CA ILE A 256 8.02 5.69 26.13
C ILE A 256 8.61 7.09 26.33
N ASP A 257 7.78 8.10 26.54
CA ASP A 257 8.20 9.46 26.81
C ASP A 257 7.48 10.08 28.04
N ALA A 258 7.92 11.28 28.43
CA ALA A 258 7.21 12.03 29.46
C ALA A 258 5.79 12.31 28.95
N TRP A 259 4.79 12.38 29.84
CA TRP A 259 3.36 12.55 29.52
C TRP A 259 2.60 11.26 29.14
N ASP A 260 3.30 10.15 28.94
CA ASP A 260 2.69 8.81 28.87
C ASP A 260 2.09 8.38 30.22
N LYS A 261 1.38 7.25 30.22
CA LYS A 261 0.81 6.68 31.44
C LYS A 261 1.27 5.25 31.70
N LEU A 262 1.72 5.01 32.92
CA LEU A 262 2.00 3.68 33.43
C LEU A 262 0.72 3.11 34.05
N GLU A 263 0.27 1.97 33.55
CA GLU A 263 -0.98 1.31 33.91
C GLU A 263 -0.70 -0.05 34.58
N LEU A 264 -1.16 -0.20 35.83
CA LEU A 264 -1.03 -1.42 36.62
C LEU A 264 -2.24 -2.35 36.43
N SER A 265 -1.97 -3.60 36.08
CA SER A 265 -2.97 -4.57 35.59
C SER A 265 -4.01 -5.01 36.63
N ASP A 266 -3.67 -4.98 37.92
CA ASP A 266 -4.44 -5.70 38.95
C ASP A 266 -5.48 -4.83 39.65
N ASN A 267 -5.29 -3.52 39.66
CA ASN A 267 -6.16 -2.56 40.37
C ASN A 267 -6.57 -1.36 39.50
N GLY A 268 -6.16 -1.32 38.23
CA GLY A 268 -6.47 -0.24 37.29
C GLY A 268 -5.84 1.10 37.65
N GLN A 269 -4.81 1.14 38.51
CA GLN A 269 -4.08 2.36 38.79
C GLN A 269 -3.33 2.82 37.55
N SER A 270 -3.40 4.13 37.30
CA SER A 270 -2.75 4.78 36.18
C SER A 270 -2.04 6.02 36.69
N CYS A 271 -0.72 6.05 36.56
CA CYS A 271 0.12 7.19 36.93
C CYS A 271 0.71 7.84 35.70
N ASN A 272 0.82 9.17 35.77
CA ASN A 272 1.49 9.93 34.72
C ASN A 272 3.00 9.72 34.83
N ILE A 273 3.63 9.44 33.70
CA ILE A 273 5.09 9.42 33.56
C ILE A 273 5.56 10.86 33.48
N THR A 274 6.43 11.25 34.41
CA THR A 274 6.94 12.63 34.53
C THR A 274 8.29 12.79 33.85
N ASN A 275 9.08 11.72 33.77
CA ASN A 275 10.38 11.72 33.12
C ASN A 275 10.75 10.31 32.64
N VAL A 276 11.49 10.23 31.54
CA VAL A 276 11.99 8.97 30.97
C VAL A 276 13.43 9.16 30.57
N LYS A 277 14.29 8.24 31.01
CA LYS A 277 15.70 8.20 30.63
C LYS A 277 16.06 6.80 30.16
N LYS A 278 16.58 6.68 28.95
CA LYS A 278 17.21 5.44 28.49
C LYS A 278 18.46 5.16 29.33
N VAL A 279 18.54 3.98 29.91
CA VAL A 279 19.64 3.53 30.76
C VAL A 279 20.23 2.21 30.23
N ASP A 280 21.41 1.84 30.69
CA ASP A 280 22.05 0.57 30.35
C ASP A 280 22.01 -0.42 31.53
N SER A 281 22.44 -1.66 31.30
CA SER A 281 22.44 -2.71 32.32
C SER A 281 23.39 -2.45 33.50
N THR A 282 24.32 -1.50 33.38
CA THR A 282 25.24 -1.12 34.48
C THR A 282 24.63 -0.13 35.46
N TYR A 283 23.58 0.60 35.05
CA TYR A 283 22.81 1.50 35.92
C TYR A 283 22.12 0.76 37.09
N ILE A 284 21.79 -0.53 36.90
CA ILE A 284 21.16 -1.42 37.90
C ILE A 284 22.11 -1.70 39.09
N TYR A 285 23.43 -1.61 38.89
CA TYR A 285 24.43 -1.99 39.88
C TYR A 285 24.83 -0.87 40.86
N LEU A 286 24.40 0.38 40.63
CA LEU A 286 24.90 1.54 41.38
C LEU A 286 24.01 1.98 42.56
N GLN A 287 22.94 1.25 42.89
CA GLN A 287 21.98 1.66 43.95
C GLN A 287 21.99 0.80 45.23
N LYS A 288 22.80 -0.27 45.36
CA LYS A 288 22.77 -1.11 46.57
C LYS A 288 24.07 -1.04 47.38
N THR A 289 23.98 -0.41 48.56
CA THR A 289 24.99 -0.52 49.62
C THR A 289 24.90 -1.89 50.31
N PRO A 290 26.03 -2.50 50.71
CA PRO A 290 26.05 -3.89 51.19
C PRO A 290 25.76 -3.93 52.70
N ASN A 291 24.78 -4.74 53.12
CA ASN A 291 24.71 -5.21 54.50
C ASN A 291 24.37 -6.70 54.54
N ASN A 292 25.27 -7.41 55.23
CA ASN A 292 25.38 -8.85 55.42
C ASN A 292 24.17 -9.42 56.18
N ILE A 293 23.25 -10.10 55.46
CA ILE A 293 22.13 -10.86 56.05
C ILE A 293 22.34 -12.32 55.65
N SER A 294 22.37 -13.23 56.64
CA SER A 294 22.35 -14.68 56.38
C SER A 294 20.97 -15.05 55.83
N VAL A 295 20.93 -15.67 54.66
CA VAL A 295 19.69 -15.94 53.93
C VAL A 295 19.30 -17.40 54.10
N SER A 296 18.10 -17.65 54.65
CA SER A 296 17.52 -18.99 54.67
C SER A 296 16.76 -19.22 53.36
N CYS A 297 17.23 -20.16 52.53
CA CYS A 297 16.68 -20.44 51.21
C CYS A 297 15.46 -21.37 51.23
N SER A 298 14.55 -21.19 50.27
CA SER A 298 13.35 -22.02 50.10
C SER A 298 13.69 -23.38 49.47
N ALA A 299 12.79 -24.36 49.59
CA ALA A 299 12.97 -25.69 48.99
C ALA A 299 13.23 -25.61 47.47
N GLY A 300 14.30 -26.26 47.01
CA GLY A 300 14.76 -26.15 45.61
C GLY A 300 15.77 -25.02 45.35
N GLN A 301 16.23 -24.32 46.40
CA GLN A 301 17.27 -23.30 46.32
C GLN A 301 18.42 -23.58 47.30
N THR A 302 19.63 -23.14 46.93
CA THR A 302 20.87 -23.27 47.70
C THR A 302 21.52 -21.90 47.86
N GLU A 303 21.98 -21.59 49.06
CA GLU A 303 22.69 -20.34 49.35
C GLU A 303 24.09 -20.37 48.73
N VAL A 304 24.38 -19.40 47.87
CA VAL A 304 25.71 -19.18 47.29
C VAL A 304 26.08 -17.71 47.53
N ASN A 305 27.08 -17.47 48.37
CA ASN A 305 27.58 -16.13 48.73
C ASN A 305 26.50 -15.16 49.29
N GLY A 306 25.57 -15.67 50.09
CA GLY A 306 24.50 -14.85 50.68
C GLY A 306 23.28 -14.64 49.78
N GLU A 307 23.18 -15.35 48.66
CA GLU A 307 22.01 -15.33 47.77
C GLU A 307 21.46 -16.73 47.55
N CYS A 308 20.13 -16.85 47.45
CA CYS A 308 19.47 -18.12 47.17
C CYS A 308 19.36 -18.38 45.67
N LEU A 309 20.18 -19.29 45.15
CA LEU A 309 20.16 -19.70 43.76
C LEU A 309 19.32 -20.98 43.60
N PRO A 310 18.57 -21.15 42.49
CA PRO A 310 17.91 -22.42 42.19
C PRO A 310 18.90 -23.57 42.11
N ASN A 311 18.59 -24.73 42.70
CA ASN A 311 19.49 -25.90 42.76
C ASN A 311 20.00 -26.35 41.38
N GLY A 312 19.14 -26.29 40.36
CA GLY A 312 19.54 -26.60 38.98
C GLY A 312 20.56 -25.62 38.40
N LEU A 313 20.48 -24.34 38.80
CA LEU A 313 21.46 -23.32 38.41
C LEU A 313 22.79 -23.53 39.14
N VAL A 314 22.76 -23.96 40.41
CA VAL A 314 23.97 -24.31 41.15
C VAL A 314 24.69 -25.51 40.51
N CYS A 315 23.96 -26.55 40.09
CA CYS A 315 24.55 -27.67 39.33
C CYS A 315 25.22 -27.21 38.03
N ALA A 316 24.57 -26.30 37.28
CA ALA A 316 25.12 -25.78 36.03
C ALA A 316 26.37 -24.92 36.25
N ILE A 317 26.41 -24.13 37.33
CA ILE A 317 27.57 -23.31 37.70
C ILE A 317 28.76 -24.19 38.13
N GLU A 318 28.50 -25.26 38.89
CA GLU A 318 29.58 -26.13 39.41
C GLU A 318 30.09 -27.15 38.38
N PHE A 319 29.21 -27.75 37.58
CA PHE A 319 29.53 -28.92 36.74
C PHE A 319 29.21 -28.73 35.25
N GLY A 320 28.66 -27.58 34.87
CA GLY A 320 28.36 -27.20 33.49
C GLY A 320 26.93 -27.53 33.01
N ASP A 321 26.58 -27.00 31.84
CA ASP A 321 25.20 -26.91 31.31
C ASP A 321 24.49 -28.26 31.04
N ASN A 322 25.22 -29.39 31.02
CA ASN A 322 24.64 -30.73 30.82
C ASN A 322 24.28 -31.44 32.13
N THR A 323 24.22 -30.69 33.23
CA THR A 323 23.86 -31.20 34.54
C THR A 323 22.49 -30.67 34.97
N ARG A 324 21.83 -31.42 35.84
CA ARG A 324 20.59 -31.01 36.52
C ARG A 324 20.60 -31.48 37.96
N TRP A 325 19.85 -30.81 38.82
CA TRP A 325 19.56 -31.32 40.16
C TRP A 325 18.63 -32.53 40.07
N ASP A 326 18.91 -33.59 40.80
CA ASP A 326 18.12 -34.82 40.79
C ASP A 326 16.91 -34.80 41.74
N GLY A 327 16.77 -33.74 42.53
CA GLY A 327 15.71 -33.59 43.52
C GLY A 327 16.11 -33.99 44.95
N THR A 328 17.37 -34.37 45.18
CA THR A 328 17.84 -34.90 46.46
C THR A 328 19.09 -34.18 46.99
N TYR A 329 19.41 -34.45 48.27
CA TYR A 329 20.59 -33.93 48.98
C TYR A 329 21.40 -35.10 49.54
N ASN A 330 22.72 -34.94 49.64
CA ASN A 330 23.58 -35.93 50.28
C ASN A 330 23.55 -35.81 51.82
N GLU A 331 24.28 -36.70 52.50
CA GLU A 331 24.36 -36.74 53.98
C GLU A 331 25.00 -35.48 54.60
N GLN A 332 25.70 -34.67 53.80
CA GLN A 332 26.27 -33.38 54.19
C GLN A 332 25.35 -32.19 53.81
N ASN A 333 24.10 -32.47 53.41
CA ASN A 333 23.10 -31.48 52.99
C ASN A 333 23.49 -30.67 51.73
N GLN A 334 24.35 -31.22 50.88
CA GLN A 334 24.71 -30.63 49.58
C GLN A 334 23.81 -31.22 48.49
N ILE A 335 23.47 -30.41 47.48
CA ILE A 335 22.62 -30.84 46.38
C ILE A 335 23.30 -31.94 45.55
N LEU A 336 22.52 -32.94 45.11
CA LEU A 336 23.00 -34.00 44.21
C LEU A 336 22.71 -33.65 42.76
N CYS A 337 23.78 -33.46 41.98
CA CYS A 337 23.69 -33.15 40.55
C CYS A 337 23.85 -34.45 39.73
N VAL A 338 23.12 -34.55 38.62
CA VAL A 338 23.19 -35.68 37.67
C VAL A 338 23.28 -35.18 36.24
N CYS A 339 23.83 -36.00 35.36
CA CYS A 339 23.88 -35.68 33.94
C CYS A 339 22.50 -35.72 33.26
N ASN A 340 22.31 -34.83 32.30
CA ASN A 340 21.17 -34.84 31.37
C ASN A 340 21.11 -36.13 30.56
N SER A 341 19.90 -36.53 30.16
CA SER A 341 19.70 -37.77 29.40
C SER A 341 20.58 -37.76 28.13
N GLY A 342 21.37 -38.81 27.93
CA GLY A 342 22.38 -38.89 26.86
C GLY A 342 23.80 -38.46 27.27
N TYR A 343 24.01 -38.07 28.53
CA TYR A 343 25.31 -37.68 29.06
C TYR A 343 25.69 -38.55 30.27
N GLN A 344 26.98 -38.81 30.44
CA GLN A 344 27.56 -39.47 31.61
C GLN A 344 28.68 -38.62 32.20
N TRP A 345 28.91 -38.79 33.50
CA TRP A 345 30.00 -38.11 34.19
C TRP A 345 31.34 -38.51 33.56
N THR A 346 32.23 -37.53 33.39
CA THR A 346 33.63 -37.78 33.12
C THR A 346 34.24 -38.60 34.25
N VAL A 347 35.33 -39.32 33.96
CA VAL A 347 35.99 -40.21 34.94
C VAL A 347 36.45 -39.45 36.20
N ASP A 348 36.73 -38.15 36.08
CA ASP A 348 37.08 -37.27 37.19
C ASP A 348 35.88 -36.64 37.93
N GLY A 349 34.65 -36.91 37.47
CA GLY A 349 33.41 -36.45 38.09
C GLY A 349 33.15 -34.95 38.01
N LYS A 350 33.86 -34.22 37.15
CA LYS A 350 33.79 -32.76 37.08
C LYS A 350 32.84 -32.24 35.99
N GLN A 351 32.52 -33.05 34.99
CA GLN A 351 31.70 -32.63 33.84
C GLN A 351 30.86 -33.78 33.30
N CYS A 352 29.78 -33.46 32.57
CA CYS A 352 28.94 -34.44 31.89
C CYS A 352 29.20 -34.42 30.37
N GLU A 353 29.66 -35.54 29.83
CA GLU A 353 29.98 -35.72 28.41
C GLU A 353 29.00 -36.67 27.72
N ALA A 354 28.77 -36.44 26.42
CA ALA A 354 27.82 -37.22 25.64
C ALA A 354 28.31 -38.68 25.49
N VAL A 355 27.45 -39.64 25.81
CA VAL A 355 27.79 -41.06 25.72
C VAL A 355 27.90 -41.44 24.23
N GLN A 356 29.12 -41.58 23.72
CA GLN A 356 29.34 -42.11 22.38
C GLN A 356 28.99 -43.60 22.35
N GLY A 357 28.13 -43.96 21.38
CA GLY A 357 27.38 -45.21 21.35
C GLY A 357 28.21 -46.48 21.56
N ILE A 358 27.82 -47.24 22.58
CA ILE A 358 28.10 -48.67 22.69
C ILE A 358 26.73 -49.37 22.59
N ILE A 359 26.53 -50.12 21.52
CA ILE A 359 25.34 -50.96 21.29
C ILE A 359 25.42 -52.17 22.23
N PRO A 360 24.34 -52.54 22.95
CA PRO A 360 23.73 -53.89 22.79
C PRO A 360 22.20 -53.91 23.10
N PRO A 361 21.49 -55.05 22.97
CA PRO A 361 20.91 -55.59 21.74
C PRO A 361 19.36 -55.60 21.75
N THR A 362 18.79 -55.39 20.57
CA THR A 362 17.66 -56.13 19.97
C THR A 362 16.43 -56.49 20.83
N GLN A 363 15.29 -55.87 20.50
CA GLN A 363 14.08 -56.63 20.19
C GLN A 363 13.45 -56.11 18.89
N THR A 364 13.57 -56.98 17.88
CA THR A 364 12.83 -57.04 16.62
C THR A 364 11.32 -57.10 16.84
N THR A 365 10.55 -56.45 15.98
CA THR A 365 9.75 -57.09 14.90
C THR A 365 8.93 -56.00 14.21
N GLU A 366 9.30 -55.65 12.98
CA GLU A 366 8.53 -55.94 11.76
C GLU A 366 7.49 -54.87 11.39
N LEU A 367 7.89 -53.97 10.49
CA LEU A 367 7.10 -53.65 9.31
C LEU A 367 8.07 -53.35 8.16
N ASN A 368 8.67 -54.42 7.63
CA ASN A 368 9.28 -54.42 6.30
C ASN A 368 8.17 -54.75 5.31
N ASP A 369 7.69 -53.75 4.58
CA ASP A 369 7.37 -53.94 3.17
C ASP A 369 7.29 -52.57 2.48
N LEU A 370 8.37 -52.29 1.73
CA LEU A 370 8.59 -51.34 0.63
C LEU A 370 10.04 -50.81 0.68
N GLN A 371 11.01 -51.72 0.62
CA GLN A 371 12.39 -51.38 0.29
C GLN A 371 12.87 -52.27 -0.87
N SER A 372 12.60 -51.82 -2.09
CA SER A 372 13.40 -52.16 -3.27
C SER A 372 13.11 -51.18 -4.40
N SER A 373 13.85 -50.07 -4.42
CA SER A 373 14.43 -49.43 -5.62
C SER A 373 14.65 -47.93 -5.40
N ASN A 374 15.58 -47.59 -4.52
CA ASN A 374 16.47 -46.42 -4.67
C ASN A 374 17.36 -46.40 -3.44
N LYS A 375 18.55 -47.01 -3.55
CA LYS A 375 19.64 -46.70 -2.64
C LYS A 375 20.01 -45.25 -2.93
N THR A 376 19.28 -44.31 -2.30
CA THR A 376 19.52 -42.87 -2.39
C THR A 376 20.98 -42.66 -2.05
N VAL A 377 21.77 -42.32 -3.07
CA VAL A 377 23.17 -41.97 -2.90
C VAL A 377 23.17 -40.67 -2.14
N ILE A 378 23.36 -40.75 -0.83
CA ILE A 378 23.44 -39.56 0.02
C ILE A 378 24.71 -38.81 -0.34
N ASP A 379 24.59 -37.53 -0.67
CA ASP A 379 25.72 -36.65 -0.95
C ASP A 379 26.05 -35.84 0.31
N PRO A 380 27.13 -36.18 1.05
CA PRO A 380 27.46 -35.50 2.30
C PRO A 380 27.74 -33.99 2.11
N LYS A 381 28.31 -33.59 0.97
CA LYS A 381 28.61 -32.19 0.69
C LYS A 381 27.33 -31.38 0.49
N LEU A 382 26.36 -31.97 -0.21
CA LEU A 382 25.05 -31.36 -0.39
C LEU A 382 24.28 -31.28 0.93
N VAL A 383 24.32 -32.35 1.74
CA VAL A 383 23.71 -32.37 3.07
C VAL A 383 24.29 -31.25 3.94
N ASP A 384 25.62 -31.10 4.00
CA ASP A 384 26.27 -30.05 4.80
C ASP A 384 25.90 -28.64 4.34
N LYS A 385 25.70 -28.45 3.04
CA LYS A 385 25.24 -27.16 2.48
C LYS A 385 23.80 -26.83 2.85
N LEU A 386 22.94 -27.84 2.98
CA LEU A 386 21.49 -27.67 3.14
C LEU A 386 20.99 -27.86 4.57
N LYS A 387 21.84 -28.30 5.51
CA LYS A 387 21.50 -28.41 6.94
C LYS A 387 20.86 -27.12 7.45
N GLY A 388 19.69 -27.26 8.05
CA GLY A 388 18.93 -26.17 8.65
C GLY A 388 18.08 -25.36 7.68
N TYR A 389 18.16 -25.59 6.37
CA TYR A 389 17.31 -24.90 5.40
C TYR A 389 15.93 -25.54 5.33
N ILE A 390 14.96 -24.70 4.97
CA ILE A 390 13.68 -25.15 4.41
C ILE A 390 13.82 -25.13 2.90
N LEU A 391 13.39 -26.21 2.26
CA LEU A 391 13.51 -26.42 0.83
C LEU A 391 12.13 -26.51 0.19
N LEU A 392 12.02 -26.03 -1.04
CA LEU A 392 10.82 -26.17 -1.87
C LEU A 392 11.18 -26.92 -3.14
N GLN A 393 10.53 -28.06 -3.38
CA GLN A 393 10.70 -28.78 -4.64
C GLN A 393 10.07 -27.98 -5.78
N THR A 394 10.88 -27.49 -6.70
CA THR A 394 10.42 -26.62 -7.79
C THR A 394 10.02 -27.37 -9.06
N GLN A 395 10.32 -28.67 -9.13
CA GLN A 395 10.10 -29.52 -10.32
C GLN A 395 8.95 -30.52 -10.16
N ALA A 396 8.36 -30.60 -8.97
CA ALA A 396 7.26 -31.49 -8.62
C ALA A 396 6.01 -30.68 -8.22
N HIS A 397 5.32 -31.05 -7.14
CA HIS A 397 4.07 -30.42 -6.71
C HIS A 397 4.27 -29.24 -5.74
N GLY A 398 5.50 -28.74 -5.58
CA GLY A 398 5.78 -27.64 -4.67
C GLY A 398 5.83 -28.07 -3.20
N GLU A 399 6.30 -29.30 -2.96
CA GLU A 399 6.48 -29.87 -1.63
C GLU A 399 7.53 -29.09 -0.82
N ALA A 400 7.21 -28.78 0.43
CA ALA A 400 8.12 -28.13 1.36
C ALA A 400 8.79 -29.17 2.28
N TRP A 401 10.08 -28.94 2.58
CA TRP A 401 10.90 -29.86 3.36
C TRP A 401 11.76 -29.10 4.35
N TYR A 402 11.95 -29.63 5.55
CA TYR A 402 12.93 -29.12 6.50
C TYR A 402 14.12 -30.06 6.59
N VAL A 403 15.34 -29.55 6.42
CA VAL A 403 16.57 -30.32 6.62
C VAL A 403 17.06 -30.08 8.04
N HIS A 404 16.99 -31.10 8.89
CA HIS A 404 17.32 -30.92 10.30
C HIS A 404 18.82 -30.60 10.49
N PRO A 405 19.17 -29.54 11.24
CA PRO A 405 20.52 -28.98 11.28
C PRO A 405 21.55 -29.89 11.94
N VAL A 406 21.11 -30.84 12.78
CA VAL A 406 22.01 -31.80 13.45
C VAL A 406 22.13 -33.09 12.65
N THR A 407 21.03 -33.67 12.21
CA THR A 407 21.02 -35.00 11.56
C THR A 407 21.21 -34.95 10.05
N GLY A 408 20.98 -33.80 9.42
CA GLY A 408 21.03 -33.65 7.95
C GLY A 408 19.91 -34.36 7.19
N LYS A 409 18.96 -34.97 7.90
CA LYS A 409 17.81 -35.65 7.29
C LYS A 409 16.73 -34.66 6.90
N ARG A 410 15.97 -34.96 5.84
CA ARG A 410 14.84 -34.15 5.38
C ARG A 410 13.51 -34.68 5.92
N TYR A 411 12.64 -33.76 6.29
CA TYR A 411 11.30 -34.04 6.81
C TYR A 411 10.27 -33.33 5.95
N TYR A 412 9.26 -34.06 5.52
CA TYR A 412 8.20 -33.50 4.68
C TYR A 412 7.28 -32.61 5.53
N MET A 413 7.03 -31.40 5.04
CA MET A 413 6.14 -30.43 5.65
C MET A 413 4.95 -30.19 4.72
N GLN A 414 3.95 -31.06 4.85
CA GLN A 414 2.82 -31.09 3.92
C GLN A 414 1.89 -29.87 4.06
N ASN A 415 1.62 -29.43 5.28
CA ASN A 415 0.65 -28.40 5.62
C ASN A 415 0.98 -27.75 6.98
N GLY A 416 0.14 -26.81 7.43
CA GLY A 416 0.31 -26.12 8.70
C GLY A 416 0.27 -27.02 9.94
N SER A 417 -0.58 -28.06 9.96
CA SER A 417 -0.61 -29.03 11.06
C SER A 417 0.72 -29.79 11.21
N VAL A 418 1.31 -30.21 10.09
CA VAL A 418 2.63 -30.86 10.07
C VAL A 418 3.74 -29.87 10.45
N ALA A 419 3.66 -28.61 10.01
CA ALA A 419 4.58 -27.56 10.43
C ALA A 419 4.52 -27.33 11.96
N TYR A 420 3.32 -27.32 12.55
CA TYR A 420 3.16 -27.23 14.00
C TYR A 420 3.79 -28.41 14.75
N GLN A 421 3.56 -29.64 14.28
CA GLN A 421 4.21 -30.83 14.85
C GLN A 421 5.73 -30.74 14.74
N MET A 422 6.25 -30.24 13.62
CA MET A 422 7.67 -30.02 13.40
C MET A 422 8.26 -29.04 14.43
N MET A 423 7.57 -27.93 14.70
CA MET A 423 7.97 -26.96 15.72
C MET A 423 8.03 -27.59 17.11
N ARG A 424 7.01 -28.36 17.51
CA ARG A 424 7.01 -29.07 18.81
C ARG A 424 8.10 -30.13 18.92
N SER A 425 8.37 -30.84 17.83
CA SER A 425 9.25 -32.01 17.86
C SER A 425 10.73 -31.63 17.82
N PHE A 426 11.08 -30.66 16.98
CA PHE A 426 12.45 -30.19 16.75
C PHE A 426 12.80 -28.89 17.46
N GLY A 427 11.81 -28.25 18.07
CA GLY A 427 12.00 -27.01 18.81
C GLY A 427 12.97 -27.18 19.96
N LEU A 428 14.03 -26.36 19.94
CA LEU A 428 14.98 -26.24 21.03
C LEU A 428 14.49 -25.20 22.02
N GLY A 429 14.17 -25.60 23.25
CA GLY A 429 13.86 -24.68 24.32
C GLY A 429 15.04 -23.73 24.56
N VAL A 430 14.78 -22.42 24.50
CA VAL A 430 15.78 -21.39 24.82
C VAL A 430 15.32 -20.62 26.05
N ALA A 431 16.26 -20.29 26.93
CA ALA A 431 15.98 -19.37 28.03
C ALA A 431 15.63 -17.99 27.46
N GLU A 432 14.77 -17.24 28.15
CA GLU A 432 14.41 -15.88 27.73
C GLU A 432 15.65 -14.98 27.59
N THR A 433 16.67 -15.18 28.42
CA THR A 433 17.94 -14.46 28.32
C THR A 433 18.69 -14.74 27.01
N ASP A 434 18.68 -15.98 26.52
CA ASP A 434 19.30 -16.36 25.26
C ASP A 434 18.43 -15.97 24.07
N TYR A 435 17.11 -16.05 24.18
CA TYR A 435 16.19 -15.48 23.20
C TYR A 435 16.42 -13.98 23.04
N MET A 436 16.58 -13.23 24.13
CA MET A 436 16.86 -11.79 24.10
C MET A 436 18.18 -11.49 23.39
N LYS A 437 19.24 -12.29 23.60
CA LYS A 437 20.49 -12.15 22.82
C LYS A 437 20.26 -12.39 21.33
N ILE A 438 19.50 -13.42 20.98
CA ILE A 438 19.11 -13.72 19.58
C ILE A 438 18.32 -12.55 18.99
N ALA A 439 17.30 -12.04 19.68
CA ALA A 439 16.47 -10.92 19.24
C ALA A 439 17.31 -9.65 19.03
N ASN A 440 18.26 -9.38 19.94
CA ASN A 440 19.18 -8.24 19.90
C ASN A 440 20.31 -8.38 18.87
N GLY A 441 20.28 -9.42 18.03
CA GLY A 441 21.20 -9.55 16.91
C GLY A 441 22.56 -10.18 17.26
N ASP A 442 22.67 -10.89 18.38
CA ASP A 442 23.89 -11.64 18.74
C ASP A 442 24.24 -12.62 17.63
N LYS A 443 25.24 -12.24 16.82
CA LYS A 443 25.66 -13.02 15.67
C LYS A 443 26.30 -14.33 16.08
N ILE A 444 26.93 -14.42 17.25
CA ILE A 444 27.58 -15.66 17.72
C ILE A 444 26.49 -16.67 18.04
N LEU A 445 25.50 -16.26 18.84
CA LEU A 445 24.40 -17.13 19.24
C LEU A 445 23.49 -17.48 18.06
N LYS A 446 23.18 -16.50 17.19
CA LYS A 446 22.47 -16.77 15.93
C LYS A 446 23.21 -17.74 15.03
N ASN A 447 24.53 -17.65 14.91
CA ASN A 447 25.32 -18.60 14.13
C ASN A 447 25.30 -20.00 14.75
N LYS A 448 25.31 -20.11 16.08
CA LYS A 448 25.17 -21.39 16.80
C LYS A 448 23.79 -22.03 16.59
N LEU A 449 22.76 -21.20 16.46
CA LEU A 449 21.37 -21.65 16.36
C LEU A 449 20.80 -21.58 14.93
N LYS A 450 21.62 -21.22 13.94
CA LYS A 450 21.17 -21.07 12.56
C LYS A 450 20.58 -22.38 12.03
N GLY A 451 19.45 -22.26 11.36
CA GLY A 451 18.68 -23.37 10.84
C GLY A 451 17.90 -24.17 11.87
N LYS A 452 17.96 -23.83 13.17
CA LYS A 452 17.14 -24.45 14.21
C LYS A 452 15.80 -23.74 14.35
N ILE A 453 14.83 -24.50 14.82
CA ILE A 453 13.61 -23.97 15.41
C ILE A 453 13.87 -23.83 16.91
N ILE A 454 13.63 -22.65 17.47
CA ILE A 454 13.75 -22.39 18.91
C ILE A 454 12.36 -22.18 19.50
N LEU A 455 12.17 -22.61 20.76
CA LEU A 455 10.92 -22.46 21.50
C LEU A 455 11.15 -21.64 22.75
N ARG A 456 10.30 -20.64 22.97
CA ARG A 456 10.23 -19.90 24.22
C ARG A 456 9.25 -20.61 25.15
N ALA A 457 9.77 -21.56 25.91
CA ALA A 457 8.93 -22.36 26.80
C ALA A 457 8.28 -21.52 27.91
N GLN A 458 8.95 -20.43 28.34
CA GLN A 458 8.43 -19.49 29.34
C GLN A 458 7.45 -18.45 28.79
N ALA A 459 7.35 -18.29 27.46
CA ALA A 459 6.44 -17.34 26.81
C ALA A 459 5.41 -18.09 25.94
N HIS A 460 4.49 -18.81 26.59
CA HIS A 460 3.37 -19.51 25.93
C HIS A 460 3.75 -20.51 24.81
N GLY A 461 5.02 -20.95 24.75
CA GLY A 461 5.48 -21.92 23.74
C GLY A 461 5.70 -21.33 22.35
N GLU A 462 5.95 -20.03 22.24
CA GLU A 462 6.26 -19.37 20.98
C GLU A 462 7.44 -20.00 20.23
N ALA A 463 7.30 -20.15 18.92
CA ALA A 463 8.30 -20.80 18.07
C ALA A 463 8.93 -19.80 17.10
N TYR A 464 10.24 -19.95 16.86
CA TYR A 464 10.97 -19.12 15.89
C TYR A 464 11.92 -19.96 15.06
N TYR A 465 12.07 -19.63 13.77
CA TYR A 465 13.07 -20.22 12.89
C TYR A 465 14.19 -19.22 12.60
N ILE A 466 15.44 -19.65 12.75
CA ILE A 466 16.60 -18.80 12.42
C ILE A 466 17.12 -19.20 11.05
N HIS A 467 17.08 -18.31 10.08
CA HIS A 467 17.48 -18.65 8.71
C HIS A 467 19.00 -18.89 8.59
N PRO A 468 19.46 -20.02 7.99
CA PRO A 468 20.87 -20.42 7.97
C PRO A 468 21.84 -19.41 7.34
N LYS A 469 21.35 -18.60 6.39
CA LYS A 469 22.18 -17.63 5.65
C LYS A 469 22.05 -16.21 6.19
N SER A 470 20.82 -15.70 6.30
CA SER A 470 20.57 -14.31 6.70
C SER A 470 20.64 -14.10 8.20
N LEU A 471 20.52 -15.18 9.00
CA LEU A 471 20.39 -15.12 10.46
C LEU A 471 19.17 -14.30 10.94
N GLU A 472 18.20 -14.10 10.04
CA GLU A 472 16.90 -13.54 10.38
C GLU A 472 16.14 -14.54 11.24
N VAL A 473 15.36 -14.01 12.18
CA VAL A 473 14.60 -14.77 13.17
C VAL A 473 13.14 -14.59 12.79
N PHE A 474 12.53 -15.66 12.29
CA PHE A 474 11.15 -15.64 11.83
C PHE A 474 10.24 -16.20 12.91
N TYR A 475 9.25 -15.42 13.33
CA TYR A 475 8.24 -15.86 14.28
C TYR A 475 7.24 -16.80 13.63
N LEU A 476 7.01 -17.95 14.24
CA LEU A 476 6.14 -19.01 13.75
C LEU A 476 4.93 -19.12 14.68
N LYS A 477 4.07 -18.09 14.61
CA LYS A 477 2.92 -17.89 15.51
C LYS A 477 2.07 -19.14 15.71
N ASP A 478 1.77 -19.84 14.62
CA ASP A 478 0.97 -21.05 14.58
C ASP A 478 1.40 -21.93 13.40
N GLY A 479 0.76 -23.08 13.21
CA GLY A 479 1.09 -24.01 12.14
C GLY A 479 0.93 -23.43 10.72
N ASP A 480 -0.14 -22.68 10.48
CA ASP A 480 -0.44 -22.13 9.16
C ASP A 480 0.53 -20.98 8.81
N GLU A 481 0.83 -20.13 9.78
CA GLU A 481 1.82 -19.07 9.63
C GLU A 481 3.23 -19.63 9.51
N ALA A 482 3.55 -20.69 10.25
CA ALA A 482 4.80 -21.43 10.09
C ALA A 482 4.92 -21.96 8.66
N TYR A 483 3.89 -22.65 8.15
CA TYR A 483 3.88 -23.16 6.78
C TYR A 483 4.06 -22.04 5.74
N ARG A 484 3.38 -20.90 5.92
CA ARG A 484 3.47 -19.74 5.02
C ARG A 484 4.87 -19.13 4.99
N ILE A 485 5.41 -18.79 6.17
CA ILE A 485 6.74 -18.19 6.33
C ILE A 485 7.80 -19.15 5.79
N MET A 486 7.71 -20.42 6.16
CA MET A 486 8.70 -21.42 5.76
C MET A 486 8.71 -21.64 4.24
N ARG A 487 7.57 -21.55 3.56
CA ARG A 487 7.53 -21.56 2.08
C ARG A 487 8.08 -20.27 1.47
N LEU A 488 7.76 -19.11 2.05
CA LEU A 488 8.20 -17.80 1.54
C LEU A 488 9.74 -17.65 1.54
N TYR A 489 10.40 -18.17 2.58
CA TYR A 489 11.85 -18.11 2.75
C TYR A 489 12.57 -19.41 2.39
N SER A 490 11.90 -20.31 1.66
CA SER A 490 12.48 -21.58 1.23
C SER A 490 13.53 -21.42 0.13
N LEU A 491 14.49 -22.35 0.09
CA LEU A 491 15.41 -22.50 -1.01
C LEU A 491 14.84 -23.52 -2.03
N GLY A 492 14.76 -23.14 -3.29
CA GLY A 492 14.37 -24.07 -4.35
C GLY A 492 15.35 -25.25 -4.48
N ILE A 493 14.84 -26.47 -4.65
CA ILE A 493 15.64 -27.67 -4.88
C ILE A 493 15.06 -28.53 -6.01
N THR A 494 15.95 -29.17 -6.78
CA THR A 494 15.61 -30.11 -7.85
C THR A 494 15.26 -31.48 -7.29
N ASP A 495 14.52 -32.28 -8.06
CA ASP A 495 14.20 -33.66 -7.65
C ASP A 495 15.45 -34.55 -7.58
N SER A 496 16.44 -34.28 -8.44
CA SER A 496 17.73 -34.98 -8.42
C SER A 496 18.50 -34.72 -7.12
N ASP A 497 18.53 -33.47 -6.66
CA ASP A 497 19.29 -33.09 -5.46
C ASP A 497 18.57 -33.46 -4.16
N ILE A 498 17.24 -33.30 -4.10
CA ILE A 498 16.50 -33.64 -2.90
C ILE A 498 16.49 -35.15 -2.62
N ASN A 499 16.57 -35.98 -3.67
CA ASN A 499 16.71 -37.44 -3.54
C ASN A 499 18.08 -37.88 -3.00
N LYS A 500 19.07 -36.97 -2.93
CA LYS A 500 20.35 -37.22 -2.25
C LYS A 500 20.30 -36.86 -0.76
N LEU A 501 19.15 -36.42 -0.25
CA LEU A 501 18.92 -36.17 1.18
C LEU A 501 18.10 -37.31 1.78
N GLN A 502 18.59 -37.88 2.88
CA GLN A 502 17.93 -39.00 3.55
C GLN A 502 16.59 -38.53 4.14
N PRO A 503 15.45 -39.13 3.74
CA PRO A 503 14.15 -38.82 4.35
C PRO A 503 14.02 -39.44 5.74
N ASP A 504 13.23 -38.80 6.60
CA ASP A 504 12.84 -39.33 7.90
C ASP A 504 11.45 -38.79 8.30
N VAL A 505 10.86 -39.38 9.35
CA VAL A 505 9.52 -39.04 9.84
C VAL A 505 9.64 -38.17 11.09
N ILE A 506 8.78 -37.16 11.21
CA ILE A 506 8.75 -36.27 12.37
C ILE A 506 8.38 -37.11 13.61
N PRO A 507 9.21 -37.13 14.67
CA PRO A 507 8.91 -37.86 15.90
C PRO A 507 7.62 -37.35 16.54
N GLN A 508 6.74 -38.22 17.01
CA GLN A 508 5.55 -37.80 17.74
C GLN A 508 5.90 -37.60 19.22
N LYS A 509 5.69 -36.37 19.74
CA LYS A 509 5.93 -35.98 21.14
C LYS A 509 4.68 -35.46 21.83
#